data_AF-A0A0B0CXT5-F1
#
_entry.id   AF-A0A0B0CXT5-F1
#
_cell.length_a   1.000
_cell.length_b   1.000
_cell.length_c   1.000
_cell.angle_alpha   90.00
_cell.angle_beta   90.00
_cell.angle_gamma   90.00
#
_symmetry.space_group_name_H-M   'P 1'
#
loop_
_entity.id
_entity.type
_entity.pdbx_description
1 polymer ?
#
loop_
_entity_poly.entity_id
_entity_poly.type
_entity_poly.pdbx_seq_one_letter_code
_entity_poly.pdbx_strand_id
1 'polypeptide(L)'
;AGILKSRYENGKYRFQTPESKRKKTFAAEEHVKVYESLEASSLNWTIICPTYLPKGEEQGSIRYEIDFLPEGGKKITVDDTARFAFQNLKDSSFPKKRVGICY
;
A
#
# COMPACT_ATOMS: atom_id res chain seq x y z
N ALA A 1 3.17 1.83 -3.23
CA ALA A 1 2.66 2.57 -2.06
C ALA A 1 2.39 4.05 -2.37
N GLY A 2 1.84 4.35 -3.55
CA GLY A 2 1.61 5.73 -3.99
C GLY A 2 0.37 6.36 -3.36
N ILE A 3 -0.73 5.60 -3.31
CA ILE A 3 -2.03 6.05 -2.81
C ILE A 3 -2.11 6.18 -1.29
N LEU A 4 -1.12 5.72 -0.53
CA LEU A 4 -1.11 5.91 0.92
C LEU A 4 -1.08 7.41 1.25
N LYS A 5 -1.46 7.80 2.47
CA LYS A 5 -1.35 9.16 2.99
C LYS A 5 0.11 9.58 3.09
N SER A 6 0.39 10.82 2.73
CA SER A 6 1.66 11.48 3.01
C SER A 6 1.84 11.67 4.51
N ARG A 7 3.07 11.44 5.00
CA ARG A 7 3.46 11.75 6.37
C ARG A 7 3.89 13.19 6.54
N TYR A 8 4.41 13.82 5.48
CA TYR A 8 4.95 15.18 5.54
C TYR A 8 3.94 16.26 5.13
N GLU A 9 2.98 15.93 4.28
CA GLU A 9 1.98 16.88 3.78
C GLU A 9 0.57 16.34 4.04
N ASN A 10 -0.07 16.83 5.12
CA ASN A 10 -1.39 16.39 5.52
C ASN A 10 -2.43 16.56 4.40
N GLY A 11 -3.30 15.55 4.25
CA GLY A 11 -4.35 15.54 3.22
C GLY A 11 -3.89 15.14 1.81
N LYS A 12 -2.59 14.96 1.57
CA LYS A 12 -2.07 14.51 0.28
C LYS A 12 -1.80 13.00 0.24
N TYR A 13 -1.88 12.42 -0.95
CA TYR A 13 -1.33 11.09 -1.21
C TYR A 13 0.19 11.13 -1.33
N ARG A 14 0.90 10.07 -0.95
CA ARG A 14 2.37 9.99 -1.02
C ARG A 14 2.89 10.31 -2.42
N PHE A 15 2.20 9.87 -3.48
CA PHE A 15 2.63 10.14 -4.85
C PHE A 15 2.56 11.61 -5.28
N GLN A 16 1.78 12.44 -4.59
CA GLN A 16 1.64 13.88 -4.84
C GLN A 16 2.70 14.72 -4.13
N THR A 17 3.58 14.07 -3.36
CA THR A 17 4.57 14.72 -2.50
C THR A 17 5.99 14.25 -2.85
N PRO A 18 7.04 14.96 -2.41
CA PRO A 18 8.43 14.53 -2.61
C PRO A 18 8.78 13.17 -2.01
N GLU A 19 7.94 12.61 -1.11
CA GLU A 19 8.11 11.25 -0.58
C GLU A 19 8.21 10.19 -1.66
N SER A 20 7.43 10.38 -2.71
CA SER A 20 7.42 9.52 -3.87
C SER A 20 8.43 10.07 -4.86
N LYS A 21 9.62 9.45 -4.92
CA LYS A 21 10.66 9.74 -5.92
C LYS A 21 10.25 9.38 -7.37
N ARG A 22 8.96 9.23 -7.67
CA ARG A 22 8.44 8.80 -8.98
C ARG A 22 8.28 10.00 -9.90
N LYS A 23 8.83 9.90 -11.11
CA LYS A 23 8.67 10.90 -12.18
C LYS A 23 7.35 10.78 -12.94
N LYS A 24 6.71 9.60 -12.93
CA LYS A 24 5.43 9.32 -13.59
C LYS A 24 4.37 8.97 -12.54
N THR A 25 3.25 9.67 -12.58
CA THR A 25 2.15 9.55 -11.60
C THR A 25 0.93 8.82 -12.14
N PHE A 26 0.80 8.64 -13.46
CA PHE A 26 -0.35 8.01 -14.12
C PHE A 26 -0.84 6.72 -13.42
N ALA A 27 0.05 5.76 -13.17
CA ALA A 27 -0.34 4.52 -12.49
C ALA A 27 -0.85 4.75 -11.04
N ALA A 28 -0.30 5.74 -10.34
CA ALA A 28 -0.78 6.09 -9.00
C ALA A 28 -2.14 6.80 -9.04
N GLU A 29 -2.39 7.63 -10.06
CA GLU A 29 -3.69 8.26 -10.30
C GLU A 29 -4.78 7.22 -10.61
N GLU A 30 -4.48 6.23 -11.46
CA GLU A 30 -5.40 5.12 -11.73
C GLU A 30 -5.70 4.31 -10.47
N HIS A 31 -4.69 4.07 -9.61
CA HIS A 31 -4.93 3.42 -8.32
C HIS A 31 -5.81 4.26 -7.37
N VAL A 32 -5.74 5.60 -7.43
CA VAL A 32 -6.63 6.48 -6.64
C VAL A 32 -8.07 6.28 -7.08
N LYS A 33 -8.34 6.27 -8.39
CA LYS A 33 -9.71 6.05 -8.91
C LYS A 33 -10.30 4.73 -8.42
N VAL A 34 -9.50 3.67 -8.40
CA VAL A 34 -9.91 2.36 -7.85
C VAL A 34 -10.20 2.46 -6.35
N TYR A 35 -9.32 3.12 -5.59
CA TYR A 35 -9.52 3.33 -4.16
C TYR A 35 -10.80 4.12 -3.87
N GLU A 36 -11.04 5.23 -4.55
CA GLU A 36 -12.23 6.07 -4.35
C GLU A 36 -13.52 5.31 -4.71
N SER A 37 -13.47 4.51 -5.79
CA SER A 37 -14.58 3.63 -6.17
C SER A 37 -14.88 2.58 -5.10
N LEU A 38 -13.84 1.96 -4.53
CA LEU A 38 -13.98 0.99 -3.45
C LEU A 38 -14.48 1.65 -2.16
N GLU A 39 -13.96 2.81 -1.81
CA GLU A 39 -14.35 3.58 -0.63
C GLU A 39 -15.82 3.99 -0.66
N ALA A 40 -16.33 4.39 -1.83
CA ALA A 40 -17.74 4.70 -2.03
C ALA A 40 -18.67 3.45 -2.06
N SER A 41 -18.10 2.25 -2.13
CA SER A 41 -18.88 1.00 -2.22
C SER A 41 -19.27 0.43 -0.85
N SER A 42 -20.25 -0.48 -0.86
CA SER A 42 -20.60 -1.28 0.32
C SER A 42 -19.68 -2.49 0.54
N LEU A 43 -18.75 -2.77 -0.37
CA LEU A 43 -17.90 -3.96 -0.33
C LEU A 43 -16.95 -3.93 0.87
N ASN A 44 -16.64 -5.13 1.40
CA ASN A 44 -15.55 -5.29 2.36
C ASN A 44 -14.25 -5.52 1.60
N TRP A 45 -13.45 -4.47 1.45
CA TRP A 45 -12.22 -4.48 0.66
C TRP A 45 -10.99 -4.20 1.51
N THR A 46 -9.83 -4.66 1.04
CA THR A 46 -8.52 -4.28 1.58
C THR A 46 -7.59 -4.01 0.41
N ILE A 47 -6.85 -2.90 0.43
CA ILE A 47 -5.81 -2.61 -0.58
C ILE A 47 -4.44 -2.73 0.06
N ILE A 48 -3.69 -3.75 -0.33
CA ILE A 48 -2.31 -3.95 0.10
C ILE A 48 -1.37 -3.10 -0.78
N CYS A 49 -0.60 -2.22 -0.14
CA CYS A 49 0.21 -1.20 -0.79
C CYS A 49 1.71 -1.43 -0.56
N PRO A 50 2.35 -2.36 -1.30
CA PRO A 50 3.80 -2.56 -1.20
C PRO A 50 4.56 -1.35 -1.71
N THR A 51 5.78 -1.13 -1.21
CA THR A 51 6.73 -0.14 -1.76
C THR A 51 7.46 -0.70 -2.99
N TYR A 52 8.78 -0.52 -3.15
CA TYR A 52 9.53 -1.20 -4.21
C TYR A 52 9.37 -2.73 -4.08
N LEU A 53 8.96 -3.38 -5.17
CA LEU A 53 8.50 -4.77 -5.18
C LEU A 53 9.41 -5.64 -6.08
N PRO A 54 10.65 -5.93 -5.66
CA PRO A 54 11.52 -6.85 -6.40
C PRO A 54 10.99 -8.29 -6.34
N LYS A 55 11.28 -9.08 -7.38
CA LYS A 55 11.14 -10.53 -7.31
C LYS A 55 12.08 -11.09 -6.23
N GLY A 56 11.65 -12.12 -5.53
CA GLY A 56 12.44 -12.80 -4.51
C GLY A 56 11.56 -13.57 -3.55
N GLU A 57 12.20 -14.47 -2.81
CA GLU A 57 11.55 -15.35 -1.84
C GLU A 57 11.07 -14.58 -0.60
N GLU A 58 10.35 -15.28 0.27
CA GLU A 58 9.91 -14.79 1.57
C GLU A 58 11.12 -14.49 2.48
N GLN A 59 11.23 -13.24 2.94
CA GLN A 59 12.24 -12.78 3.92
C GLN A 59 11.62 -12.61 5.31
N GLY A 60 10.29 -12.53 5.42
CA GLY A 60 9.58 -12.33 6.69
C GLY A 60 9.72 -10.91 7.23
N SER A 61 9.50 -10.74 8.54
CA SER A 61 9.61 -9.43 9.24
C SER A 61 8.83 -8.30 8.58
N ILE A 62 7.65 -8.61 8.04
CA ILE A 62 6.80 -7.62 7.36
C ILE A 62 6.28 -6.62 8.39
N ARG A 63 6.59 -5.34 8.19
CA ARG A 63 5.97 -4.22 8.90
C ARG A 63 4.80 -3.69 8.09
N TYR A 64 3.76 -3.27 8.79
CA TYR A 64 2.58 -2.68 8.17
C TYR A 64 2.06 -1.49 8.95
N GLU A 65 1.44 -0.55 8.24
CA GLU A 65 0.70 0.56 8.82
C GLU A 65 -0.57 0.84 8.00
N ILE A 66 -1.65 1.22 8.70
CA ILE A 66 -2.91 1.58 8.07
C ILE A 66 -2.77 2.98 7.47
N ASP A 67 -3.18 3.14 6.22
CA ASP A 67 -3.10 4.35 5.41
C ASP A 67 -1.71 4.95 5.18
N PHE A 68 -0.65 4.50 5.87
CA PHE A 68 0.70 5.03 5.73
C PHE A 68 1.70 3.95 5.30
N LEU A 69 2.79 4.35 4.65
CA LEU A 69 3.94 3.45 4.48
C LEU A 69 4.71 3.44 5.81
N PRO A 70 5.11 2.27 6.36
CA PRO A 70 5.93 2.26 7.56
C PRO A 70 7.22 3.05 7.39
N GLU A 71 7.65 3.73 8.45
CA GLU A 71 8.83 4.59 8.40
C GLU A 71 10.08 3.81 7.94
N GLY A 72 10.92 4.46 7.15
CA GLY A 72 12.11 3.82 6.56
C GLY A 72 11.81 2.71 5.53
N GLY A 73 10.54 2.47 5.18
CA GLY A 73 10.12 1.41 4.27
C GLY A 73 10.68 1.58 2.85
N LYS A 74 11.55 0.65 2.43
CA LYS A 74 12.24 0.72 1.13
C LYS A 74 11.78 -0.31 0.12
N LYS A 75 11.58 -1.56 0.55
CA LYS A 75 11.23 -2.68 -0.32
C LYS A 75 10.42 -3.75 0.42
N ILE A 76 9.81 -4.65 -0.33
CA ILE A 76 9.26 -5.94 0.11
C ILE A 76 9.23 -6.89 -1.09
N THR A 77 9.45 -8.19 -0.93
CA THR A 77 9.42 -9.12 -2.08
C THR A 77 7.99 -9.40 -2.54
N VAL A 78 7.89 -9.90 -3.78
CA VAL A 78 6.63 -10.39 -4.35
C VAL A 78 6.04 -11.50 -3.47
N ASP A 79 6.85 -12.45 -3.01
CA ASP A 79 6.38 -13.62 -2.26
C ASP A 79 5.83 -13.22 -0.88
N ASP A 80 6.54 -12.36 -0.13
CA ASP A 80 6.01 -11.83 1.14
C ASP A 80 4.75 -11.00 0.95
N THR A 81 4.66 -10.24 -0.15
CA THR A 81 3.45 -9.47 -0.48
C THR A 81 2.27 -10.40 -0.77
N ALA A 82 2.49 -11.47 -1.53
CA ALA A 82 1.47 -12.46 -1.84
C ALA A 82 1.02 -13.21 -0.57
N ARG A 83 1.96 -13.66 0.26
CA ARG A 83 1.67 -14.32 1.54
C ARG A 83 0.85 -13.42 2.46
N PHE A 84 1.28 -12.15 2.63
CA PHE A 84 0.57 -11.18 3.47
C PHE A 84 -0.84 -10.90 2.95
N ALA A 85 -1.00 -10.69 1.64
CA ALA A 85 -2.31 -10.44 1.05
C ALA A 85 -3.26 -11.63 1.24
N PHE A 86 -2.77 -12.86 1.02
CA PHE A 86 -3.57 -14.07 1.16
C PHE A 86 -4.02 -14.35 2.60
N GLN A 87 -3.13 -14.14 3.57
CA GLN A 87 -3.47 -14.26 4.99
C GLN A 87 -4.55 -13.25 5.39
N ASN A 88 -4.39 -11.98 5.01
CA ASN A 88 -5.36 -10.94 5.35
C ASN A 88 -6.71 -11.08 4.63
N LEU A 89 -6.73 -11.72 3.45
CA LEU A 89 -7.98 -12.09 2.79
C LEU A 89 -8.75 -13.13 3.61
N LYS A 90 -8.07 -14.13 4.17
CA LYS A 90 -8.70 -15.17 5.00
C LYS A 90 -9.20 -14.61 6.32
N ASP A 91 -8.37 -13.79 6.97
CA ASP A 91 -8.64 -13.29 8.32
C ASP A 91 -9.53 -12.04 8.31
N SER A 92 -9.74 -11.42 7.14
CA SER A 92 -10.47 -10.15 6.99
C SER A 92 -9.95 -9.03 7.91
N SER A 93 -8.64 -9.01 8.16
CA SER A 93 -8.00 -8.20 9.22
C SER A 93 -8.14 -6.69 9.04
N PHE A 94 -8.37 -6.22 7.80
CA PHE A 94 -8.28 -4.80 7.44
C PHE A 94 -9.51 -4.34 6.64
N PRO A 95 -10.71 -4.39 7.23
CA PRO A 95 -11.93 -4.07 6.52
C PRO A 95 -11.97 -2.60 6.11
N LYS A 96 -12.14 -2.37 4.80
CA LYS A 96 -12.19 -1.05 4.15
C LYS A 96 -10.94 -0.20 4.45
N LYS A 97 -9.76 -0.83 4.44
CA LYS A 97 -8.48 -0.14 4.69
C LYS A 97 -7.48 -0.33 3.57
N ARG A 98 -6.62 0.68 3.40
CA ARG A 98 -5.38 0.56 2.65
C ARG A 98 -4.25 0.33 3.63
N VAL A 99 -3.36 -0.61 3.34
CA VAL A 99 -2.31 -1.05 4.27
C VAL A 99 -0.97 -0.94 3.56
N GLY A 100 -0.11 -0.06 4.04
CA GLY A 100 1.27 0.02 3.56
C GLY A 100 2.09 -1.10 4.15
N ILE A 101 2.86 -1.81 3.31
CA ILE A 101 3.75 -2.89 3.75
C ILE A 101 5.17 -2.70 3.24
N CYS A 102 6.13 -3.06 4.09
CA CYS A 102 7.55 -3.11 3.77
C CYS A 102 8.27 -4.05 4.74
N TYR A 103 9.57 -4.26 4.50
CA TYR A 103 10.50 -4.64 5.57
C TYR A 103 10.85 -3.44 6.45
#